data_AF-A0A7V3ACW1-F1
#
_entry.id   AF-A0A7V3ACW1-F1
#
_cell.length_a   1.000
_cell.length_b   1.000
_cell.length_c   1.000
_cell.angle_alpha   90.00
_cell.angle_beta   90.00
_cell.angle_gamma   90.00
#
_symmetry.space_group_name_H-M   'P 1'
#
loop_
_entity.id
_entity.type
_entity.pdbx_description
1 polymer ?
#
loop_
_entity_poly.entity_id
_entity_poly.type
_entity_poly.pdbx_seq_one_letter_code
_entity_poly.pdbx_strand_id
1 'polypeptide(L)'
;MPSIFDLEDSCRRKVKAMASTRAAVYARVSTTDQDPGMQLAELREHAQRRGWEIVGEYVDRGISGSQSSRPELDKLMSDAQRRRFDVVMVWRFDRFARSTSHLLSALEHFRNLKCDFVSIHEAIDISMPLGRMVFTVVASVAGVIPKDGLSL
;
A
#
# COMPACT_ATOMS: atom_id res chain seq x y z
N MET A 1 6.23 -8.56 35.18
CA MET A 1 6.31 -7.13 34.81
C MET A 1 6.61 -7.05 33.33
N PRO A 2 5.82 -6.33 32.52
CA PRO A 2 6.20 -6.09 31.13
C PRO A 2 7.50 -5.28 31.09
N SER A 3 8.37 -5.54 30.11
CA SER A 3 9.65 -4.85 30.01
C SER A 3 9.44 -3.39 29.60
N ILE A 4 10.43 -2.53 29.88
CA ILE A 4 10.42 -1.13 29.42
C ILE A 4 10.21 -1.04 27.89
N PHE A 5 10.78 -1.98 27.12
CA PHE A 5 10.58 -2.09 25.67
C PHE A 5 9.12 -2.42 25.29
N ASP A 6 8.46 -3.30 26.05
CA ASP A 6 7.04 -3.63 25.84
C ASP A 6 6.12 -2.43 26.12
N LEU A 7 6.48 -1.59 27.10
CA LEU A 7 5.73 -0.37 27.42
C LEU A 7 5.88 0.70 26.33
N GLU A 8 7.10 0.93 25.82
CA GLU A 8 7.35 1.92 24.78
C GLU A 8 6.65 1.55 23.46
N ASP A 9 6.69 0.29 23.07
CA ASP A 9 6.08 -0.18 21.83
C ASP A 9 4.54 -0.23 21.94
N SER A 10 4.00 -0.52 23.13
CA SER A 10 2.56 -0.44 23.43
C SER A 10 2.05 1.01 23.44
N CYS A 11 2.80 1.94 24.02
CA CYS A 11 2.47 3.37 24.01
C CYS A 11 2.53 3.93 22.58
N ARG A 12 3.55 3.56 21.79
CA ARG A 12 3.68 3.93 20.38
C ARG A 12 2.54 3.39 19.52
N ARG A 13 2.11 2.13 19.75
CA ARG A 13 0.93 1.55 19.10
C ARG A 13 -0.35 2.27 19.50
N LYS A 14 -0.52 2.65 20.77
CA LYS A 14 -1.67 3.44 21.25
C LYS A 14 -1.72 4.83 20.61
N VAL A 15 -0.58 5.53 20.51
CA VAL A 15 -0.52 6.84 19.84
C VAL A 15 -0.82 6.72 18.34
N LYS A 16 -0.29 5.69 17.67
CA LYS A 16 -0.63 5.39 16.26
C LYS A 16 -2.11 5.03 16.07
N ALA A 17 -2.74 4.39 17.05
CA ALA A 17 -4.17 4.08 17.02
C ALA A 17 -5.06 5.32 17.26
N MET A 18 -4.53 6.40 17.86
CA MET A 18 -5.25 7.66 18.08
C MET A 18 -5.06 8.68 16.94
N ALA A 19 -4.00 8.56 16.15
CA ALA A 19 -3.80 9.37 14.95
C ALA A 19 -4.50 8.71 13.75
N SER A 20 -5.12 9.52 12.87
CA SER A 20 -5.68 9.01 11.61
C SER A 20 -4.56 8.40 10.76
N THR A 21 -4.81 7.20 10.22
CA THR A 21 -3.89 6.56 9.26
C THR A 21 -3.73 7.46 8.04
N ARG A 22 -2.49 7.79 7.69
CA ARG A 22 -2.18 8.62 6.53
C ARG A 22 -2.11 7.75 5.27
N ALA A 23 -2.97 8.00 4.30
CA ALA A 23 -3.07 7.26 3.06
C ALA A 23 -2.44 8.03 1.89
N ALA A 24 -1.70 7.31 1.05
CA ALA A 24 -1.37 7.74 -0.30
C ALA A 24 -2.24 6.97 -1.30
N VAL A 25 -2.84 7.66 -2.26
CA VAL A 25 -3.63 7.03 -3.33
C VAL A 25 -2.87 7.08 -4.64
N TYR A 26 -2.92 5.99 -5.40
CA TYR A 26 -2.32 5.94 -6.73
C TYR A 26 -3.31 5.46 -7.78
N ALA A 27 -3.39 6.23 -8.87
CA ALA A 27 -4.23 5.95 -10.02
C ALA A 27 -3.41 6.02 -11.31
N ARG A 28 -3.79 5.20 -12.29
CA ARG A 28 -3.16 5.20 -13.61
C ARG A 28 -4.20 5.06 -14.70
N VAL A 29 -4.03 5.81 -15.78
CA VAL A 29 -4.79 5.65 -17.03
C VAL A 29 -3.82 5.56 -18.21
N SER A 30 -4.10 4.65 -19.14
CA SER A 30 -3.21 4.35 -20.27
C SER A 30 -3.23 5.41 -21.36
N THR A 31 -4.34 6.14 -21.50
CA THR A 31 -4.47 7.27 -22.43
C THR A 31 -4.80 8.54 -21.66
N THR A 32 -4.54 9.69 -22.26
CA THR A 32 -4.87 11.01 -21.67
C THR A 32 -6.37 11.26 -21.64
N ASP A 33 -7.12 10.61 -22.52
CA ASP A 33 -8.58 10.79 -22.69
C ASP A 33 -9.39 9.95 -21.68
N GLN A 34 -8.75 9.01 -21.00
CA GLN A 34 -9.36 8.24 -19.92
C GLN A 34 -9.37 9.05 -18.64
N ASP A 35 -10.53 9.13 -17.99
CA ASP A 35 -10.68 9.86 -16.73
C ASP A 35 -10.26 8.99 -15.52
N PRO A 36 -9.22 9.38 -14.75
CA PRO A 36 -8.90 8.72 -13.48
C PRO A 36 -9.91 9.03 -12.37
N GLY A 37 -10.85 9.95 -12.59
CA GLY A 37 -11.82 10.44 -11.62
C GLY A 37 -12.60 9.35 -10.91
N MET A 38 -13.06 8.32 -11.64
CA MET A 38 -13.77 7.18 -11.03
C MET A 38 -12.88 6.40 -10.05
N GLN A 39 -11.61 6.14 -10.42
CA GLN A 39 -10.65 5.46 -9.54
C GLN A 39 -10.40 6.28 -8.26
N LEU A 40 -10.18 7.59 -8.42
CA LEU A 40 -9.91 8.49 -7.29
C LEU A 40 -11.13 8.67 -6.39
N ALA A 41 -12.34 8.75 -6.95
CA ALA A 41 -13.58 8.86 -6.18
C ALA A 41 -13.77 7.65 -5.25
N GLU A 42 -13.62 6.43 -5.79
CA GLU A 42 -13.73 5.21 -4.97
C GLU A 42 -12.62 5.11 -3.91
N LEU A 43 -11.39 5.53 -4.25
CA LEU A 43 -10.28 5.57 -3.30
C LEU A 43 -10.53 6.54 -2.14
N ARG A 44 -11.04 7.74 -2.45
CA ARG A 44 -11.41 8.76 -1.45
C ARG A 44 -12.56 8.28 -0.56
N GLU A 45 -13.59 7.69 -1.15
CA GLU A 45 -14.73 7.15 -0.41
C GLU A 45 -14.29 6.02 0.54
N HIS A 46 -13.42 5.12 0.06
CA HIS A 46 -12.86 4.06 0.89
C HIS A 46 -12.03 4.62 2.05
N ALA A 47 -11.14 5.58 1.80
CA ALA A 47 -10.34 6.23 2.85
C ALA A 47 -11.25 6.91 3.88
N GLN A 48 -12.28 7.63 3.44
CA GLN A 48 -13.26 8.27 4.30
C GLN A 48 -13.99 7.24 5.19
N ARG A 49 -14.47 6.12 4.61
CA ARG A 49 -15.13 5.04 5.36
C ARG A 49 -14.22 4.41 6.42
N ARG A 50 -12.91 4.41 6.20
CA ARG A 50 -11.90 3.90 7.14
C ARG A 50 -11.40 4.94 8.15
N GLY A 51 -11.81 6.20 8.01
CA GLY A 51 -11.29 7.30 8.82
C GLY A 51 -9.81 7.61 8.53
N TRP A 52 -9.35 7.33 7.33
CA TRP A 52 -7.98 7.57 6.88
C TRP A 52 -7.86 8.95 6.22
N GLU A 53 -6.76 9.63 6.47
CA GLU A 53 -6.44 10.94 5.89
C GLU A 53 -5.63 10.75 4.61
N ILE A 54 -6.14 11.21 3.46
CA ILE A 54 -5.35 11.19 2.23
C ILE A 54 -4.35 12.34 2.26
N VAL A 55 -3.07 12.00 2.35
CA VAL A 55 -1.95 12.96 2.42
C VAL A 55 -1.20 13.11 1.08
N GLY A 56 -1.58 12.33 0.07
CA GLY A 56 -1.02 12.42 -1.27
C GLY A 56 -1.81 11.64 -2.32
N GLU A 57 -1.99 12.26 -3.48
CA GLU A 57 -2.56 11.62 -4.67
C GLU A 57 -1.52 11.62 -5.79
N TYR A 58 -1.27 10.43 -6.34
CA TYR A 58 -0.24 10.17 -7.35
C TYR A 58 -0.95 9.64 -8.60
N VAL A 59 -0.90 10.39 -9.71
CA VAL A 59 -1.74 10.10 -10.89
C VAL A 59 -0.94 10.10 -12.18
N ASP A 60 -0.70 8.92 -12.72
CA ASP A 60 -0.06 8.76 -14.03
C ASP A 60 -1.11 8.74 -15.16
N ARG A 61 -1.09 9.78 -16.02
CA ARG A 61 -2.01 9.92 -17.17
C ARG A 61 -1.30 9.64 -18.49
N GLY A 62 -1.92 8.87 -19.38
CA GLY A 62 -1.31 8.53 -20.67
C GLY A 62 -0.13 7.56 -20.55
N ILE A 63 -0.05 6.80 -19.46
CA ILE A 63 1.08 5.92 -19.17
C ILE A 63 0.62 4.46 -19.09
N SER A 64 1.17 3.64 -19.99
CA SER A 64 1.02 2.20 -19.94
C SER A 64 1.72 1.61 -18.72
N GLY A 65 1.17 0.53 -18.15
CA GLY A 65 1.82 -0.23 -17.09
C GLY A 65 3.11 -0.94 -17.55
N SER A 66 3.33 -1.05 -18.86
CA SER A 66 4.57 -1.59 -19.44
C SER A 66 5.71 -0.57 -19.52
N GLN A 67 5.44 0.72 -19.30
CA GLN A 67 6.49 1.75 -19.31
C GLN A 67 7.48 1.53 -18.16
N SER A 68 8.76 1.75 -18.46
CA SER A 68 9.85 1.59 -17.49
C SER A 68 9.83 2.65 -16.40
N SER A 69 9.43 3.88 -16.73
CA SER A 69 9.23 4.96 -15.77
C SER A 69 7.77 5.37 -15.71
N ARG A 70 7.32 5.62 -14.49
CA ARG A 70 5.98 6.04 -14.12
C ARG A 70 6.16 7.15 -13.09
N PRO A 71 6.28 8.42 -13.51
CA PRO A 71 6.78 9.50 -12.68
C PRO A 71 6.06 9.62 -11.33
N GLU A 72 4.72 9.48 -11.32
CA GLU A 72 3.97 9.58 -10.08
C GLU A 72 4.09 8.31 -9.23
N LEU A 73 4.22 7.13 -9.84
CA LEU A 73 4.58 5.92 -9.09
C LEU A 73 6.00 6.00 -8.49
N ASP A 74 6.98 6.47 -9.26
CA ASP A 74 8.37 6.59 -8.84
C ASP A 74 8.47 7.56 -7.64
N LYS A 75 7.71 8.67 -7.70
CA LYS A 75 7.56 9.62 -6.61
C LYS A 75 6.88 9.00 -5.39
N LEU A 76 5.79 8.23 -5.58
CA LEU A 76 5.13 7.50 -4.49
C LEU A 76 6.11 6.56 -3.78
N MET A 77 6.89 5.79 -4.54
CA MET A 77 7.88 4.87 -3.97
C MET A 77 8.95 5.63 -3.17
N SER A 78 9.40 6.79 -3.65
CA SER A 78 10.34 7.66 -2.92
C SER A 78 9.73 8.24 -1.64
N ASP A 79 8.49 8.70 -1.70
CA ASP A 79 7.78 9.25 -0.54
C ASP A 79 7.43 8.17 0.50
N ALA A 80 7.21 6.93 0.07
CA ALA A 80 7.08 5.76 0.95
C ALA A 80 8.38 5.49 1.72
N GLN A 81 9.54 5.56 1.05
CA GLN A 81 10.86 5.40 1.71
C GLN A 81 11.10 6.47 2.77
N ARG A 82 10.55 7.68 2.54
CA ARG A 82 10.57 8.81 3.50
C ARG A 82 9.48 8.71 4.58
N ARG A 83 8.67 7.65 4.59
CA ARG A 83 7.58 7.39 5.55
C ARG A 83 6.56 8.53 5.65
N ARG A 84 6.26 9.17 4.52
CA ARG A 84 5.30 10.29 4.44
C ARG A 84 3.84 9.86 4.65
N PHE A 85 3.56 8.58 4.54
CA PHE A 85 2.25 7.96 4.74
C PHE A 85 2.42 6.55 5.32
N ASP A 86 1.32 5.97 5.78
CA ASP A 86 1.26 4.68 6.48
C ASP A 86 0.61 3.57 5.63
N VAL A 87 -0.15 3.94 4.58
CA VAL A 87 -0.80 3.00 3.66
C VAL A 87 -0.79 3.53 2.23
N VAL A 88 -0.57 2.63 1.28
CA VAL A 88 -0.77 2.87 -0.16
C VAL A 88 -2.08 2.25 -0.59
N MET A 89 -2.93 3.02 -1.27
CA MET A 89 -4.20 2.57 -1.80
C MET A 89 -4.21 2.67 -3.32
N VAL A 90 -4.69 1.62 -3.98
CA VAL A 90 -4.83 1.55 -5.43
C VAL A 90 -6.21 1.02 -5.80
N TRP A 91 -6.74 1.47 -6.93
CA TRP A 91 -8.05 0.99 -7.38
C TRP A 91 -8.00 -0.49 -7.75
N ARG A 92 -6.97 -0.87 -8.54
CA ARG A 92 -6.65 -2.25 -8.93
C ARG A 92 -5.15 -2.47 -8.92
N PHE A 93 -4.70 -3.69 -8.62
CA PHE A 93 -3.26 -3.99 -8.57
C PHE A 93 -2.59 -3.82 -9.94
N ASP A 94 -3.29 -4.04 -11.06
CA ASP A 94 -2.76 -3.91 -12.42
C ASP A 94 -2.49 -2.44 -12.84
N ARG A 95 -3.06 -1.48 -12.09
CA ARG A 95 -2.71 -0.06 -12.22
C ARG A 95 -1.33 0.19 -11.63
N PHE A 96 -0.98 -0.53 -10.57
CA PHE A 96 0.27 -0.41 -9.81
C PHE A 96 1.39 -1.34 -10.32
N ALA A 97 1.10 -2.60 -10.60
CA ALA A 97 2.08 -3.61 -10.97
C ALA A 97 1.81 -4.22 -12.34
N ARG A 98 2.90 -4.44 -13.09
CA ARG A 98 2.86 -5.04 -14.43
C ARG A 98 2.93 -6.56 -14.45
N SER A 99 3.21 -7.18 -13.31
CA SER A 99 3.27 -8.63 -13.13
C SER A 99 3.09 -8.99 -11.65
N THR A 100 2.76 -10.25 -11.38
CA THR A 100 2.64 -10.78 -10.00
C THR A 100 3.97 -10.63 -9.24
N SER A 101 5.11 -10.93 -9.86
CA SER A 101 6.42 -10.78 -9.22
C SER A 101 6.68 -9.32 -8.84
N HIS A 102 6.34 -8.37 -9.72
CA HIS A 102 6.48 -6.94 -9.42
C HIS A 102 5.56 -6.49 -8.27
N LEU A 103 4.34 -7.02 -8.20
CA LEU A 103 3.45 -6.79 -7.06
C LEU A 103 4.06 -7.33 -5.76
N LEU A 104 4.50 -8.59 -5.75
CA LEU A 104 5.06 -9.22 -4.55
C LEU A 104 6.31 -8.48 -4.03
N SER A 105 7.22 -8.08 -4.91
CA SER A 105 8.39 -7.29 -4.53
C SER A 105 8.02 -5.93 -3.92
N ALA A 106 7.01 -5.26 -4.46
CA ALA A 106 6.54 -4.00 -3.91
C ALA A 106 5.85 -4.16 -2.55
N LEU A 107 5.03 -5.22 -2.39
CA LEU A 107 4.39 -5.53 -1.11
C LEU A 107 5.43 -5.87 -0.02
N GLU A 108 6.47 -6.62 -0.36
CA GLU A 108 7.59 -6.86 0.55
C GLU A 108 8.33 -5.56 0.90
N HIS A 109 8.55 -4.68 -0.09
CA HIS A 109 9.16 -3.38 0.13
C HIS A 109 8.33 -2.51 1.10
N PHE A 110 7.03 -2.38 0.88
CA PHE A 110 6.15 -1.62 1.78
C PHE A 110 6.10 -2.21 3.17
N ARG A 111 6.04 -3.54 3.29
CA ARG A 111 6.10 -4.23 4.59
C ARG A 111 7.36 -3.89 5.37
N ASN A 112 8.53 -3.88 4.72
CA ASN A 112 9.81 -3.51 5.35
C ASN A 112 9.82 -2.05 5.81
N LEU A 113 9.06 -1.19 5.13
CA LEU A 113 8.87 0.22 5.51
C LEU A 113 7.80 0.42 6.59
N LYS A 114 7.11 -0.64 7.03
CA LYS A 114 5.92 -0.59 7.89
C LYS A 114 4.78 0.24 7.27
N CYS A 115 4.69 0.21 5.94
CA CYS A 115 3.62 0.78 5.14
C CYS A 115 2.71 -0.35 4.67
N ASP A 116 1.41 -0.22 4.87
CA ASP A 116 0.44 -1.20 4.37
C ASP A 116 0.08 -0.90 2.89
N PHE A 117 -0.61 -1.84 2.26
CA PHE A 117 -1.07 -1.74 0.88
C PHE A 117 -2.51 -2.24 0.76
N VAL A 118 -3.33 -1.52 -0.01
CA VAL A 118 -4.73 -1.85 -0.25
C VAL A 118 -5.03 -1.74 -1.74
N SER A 119 -5.58 -2.81 -2.32
CA SER A 119 -6.26 -2.79 -3.62
C SER A 119 -7.75 -2.97 -3.40
N ILE A 120 -8.56 -2.01 -3.85
CA ILE A 120 -10.00 -2.00 -3.58
C ILE A 120 -10.71 -3.14 -4.32
N HIS A 121 -10.45 -3.32 -5.62
CA HIS A 121 -11.24 -4.21 -6.46
C HIS A 121 -10.90 -5.69 -6.32
N GLU A 122 -9.67 -6.02 -5.94
CA GLU A 122 -9.24 -7.39 -5.70
C GLU A 122 -9.32 -7.80 -4.22
N ALA A 123 -9.87 -6.92 -3.36
CA ALA A 123 -9.98 -7.10 -1.91
C ALA A 123 -8.65 -7.49 -1.25
N ILE A 124 -7.52 -7.03 -1.82
CA ILE A 124 -6.20 -7.23 -1.22
C ILE A 124 -6.01 -6.12 -0.21
N ASP A 125 -6.15 -6.43 1.07
CA ASP A 125 -5.92 -5.48 2.16
C ASP A 125 -4.91 -6.07 3.16
N ILE A 126 -3.64 -5.70 3.03
CA ILE A 126 -2.60 -6.14 3.97
C ILE A 126 -2.50 -5.26 5.22
N SER A 127 -3.38 -4.26 5.40
CA SER A 127 -3.57 -3.59 6.69
C SER A 127 -4.28 -4.49 7.71
N MET A 128 -4.97 -5.53 7.23
CA MET A 128 -5.68 -6.50 8.06
C MET A 128 -4.85 -7.77 8.30
N PRO A 129 -4.96 -8.41 9.49
CA PRO A 129 -4.26 -9.67 9.79
C PRO A 129 -4.51 -10.79 8.77
N LEU A 130 -5.77 -10.95 8.34
CA LEU A 130 -6.14 -11.96 7.35
C LEU A 130 -5.45 -11.71 5.99
N GLY A 131 -5.41 -10.46 5.53
CA GLY A 131 -4.75 -10.14 4.26
C GLY A 131 -3.24 -10.35 4.32
N ARG A 132 -2.59 -10.07 5.46
CA ARG A 132 -1.17 -10.41 5.67
C ARG A 132 -0.92 -11.92 5.62
N MET A 133 -1.83 -12.72 6.17
CA MET A 133 -1.75 -14.18 6.12
C MET A 133 -1.87 -14.68 4.67
N VAL A 134 -2.89 -14.22 3.94
CA VAL A 134 -3.10 -14.60 2.52
C VAL A 134 -1.88 -14.21 1.67
N PHE A 135 -1.37 -12.98 1.86
CA PHE A 135 -0.16 -12.54 1.17
C PHE A 135 1.05 -13.46 1.45
N THR A 136 1.25 -13.87 2.69
CA THR A 136 2.35 -14.76 3.07
C THR A 136 2.28 -16.12 2.35
N VAL A 137 1.07 -16.68 2.22
CA VAL A 137 0.85 -17.94 1.49
C VAL A 137 1.16 -17.77 0.00
N VAL A 138 0.63 -16.71 -0.62
CA VAL A 138 0.84 -16.43 -2.06
C VAL A 138 2.32 -16.17 -2.35
N ALA A 139 3.00 -15.38 -1.51
CA ALA A 139 4.42 -15.08 -1.66
C ALA A 139 5.27 -16.36 -1.56
N SER A 140 4.94 -17.24 -0.61
CA SER A 140 5.61 -18.54 -0.46
C SER A 140 5.48 -19.43 -1.69
N VAL A 141 4.28 -19.53 -2.28
CA VAL A 141 4.04 -20.32 -3.51
C VAL A 141 4.77 -19.71 -4.71
N ALA A 142 4.87 -18.39 -4.77
CA ALA A 142 5.58 -17.69 -5.83
C ALA A 142 7.11 -17.75 -5.70
N GLY A 143 7.66 -18.44 -4.69
CA GLY A 143 9.10 -18.50 -4.43
C GLY A 143 9.68 -17.19 -3.90
N VAL A 144 8.83 -16.23 -3.56
CA VAL A 144 9.19 -14.97 -2.89
C VAL A 144 9.03 -15.22 -1.39
N ILE A 145 9.98 -15.92 -0.79
CA ILE A 145 9.93 -16.22 0.65
C ILE A 145 10.18 -14.91 1.39
N PRO A 146 9.20 -14.40 2.17
CA PRO A 146 9.40 -13.21 2.94
C PRO A 146 10.50 -13.49 3.99
N LYS A 147 11.58 -12.69 4.01
CA LYS A 147 12.79 -13.01 4.79
C LYS A 147 12.63 -13.04 6.32
N ASP A 148 11.47 -12.63 6.83
CA ASP A 148 11.14 -12.70 8.25
C ASP A 148 10.05 -13.74 8.44
N GLY A 149 10.47 -14.96 8.78
CA GLY A 149 9.59 -16.03 9.21
C GLY A 149 8.81 -15.65 10.48
N LEU A 150 7.61 -16.23 10.59
CA LEU A 150 6.77 -16.32 11.79
C LEU A 150 7.36 -15.65 13.05
N SER A 151 6.93 -14.42 13.33
CA SER A 151 6.83 -13.94 14.69
C SER A 151 5.36 -13.62 14.93
N LEU A 152 4.62 -14.68 15.30
CA LEU A 152 3.31 -14.56 15.95
C LEU A 152 3.51 -14.03 17.37
#